data_AF-A0A0U3W2V7-F1
#
_entry.id   AF-A0A0U3W2V7-F1
#
_cell.length_a   1.000
_cell.length_b   1.000
_cell.length_c   1.000
_cell.angle_alpha   90.00
_cell.angle_beta   90.00
_cell.angle_gamma   90.00
#
_symmetry.space_group_name_H-M   'P 1'
#
loop_
_entity.id
_entity.type
_entity.pdbx_description
1 polymer ?
#
loop_
_entity_poly.entity_id
_entity_poly.type
_entity_poly.pdbx_seq_one_letter_code
_entity_poly.pdbx_strand_id
1 'polypeptide(L)' 'MNKHHQNIIAIFFIVIISLFLFAYWFDMSFGYGQMSLILAGGYGIYLNFKAIKEEQKPT' A
#
# COMPACT_ATOMS: atom_id res chain seq x y z
N MET A 1 -11.28 -10.11 -11.05
CA MET A 1 -10.81 -9.63 -9.74
C MET A 1 -11.40 -8.25 -9.52
N ASN A 2 -12.01 -7.94 -8.36
CA ASN A 2 -12.56 -6.59 -8.11
C ASN A 2 -11.42 -5.55 -8.24
N LYS A 3 -11.71 -4.39 -8.86
CA LYS A 3 -10.80 -3.25 -8.99
C LYS A 3 -10.06 -2.94 -7.68
N HIS A 4 -10.76 -3.02 -6.54
CA HIS A 4 -10.17 -2.79 -5.23
C HIS A 4 -9.15 -3.85 -4.80
N HIS A 5 -9.38 -5.12 -5.15
CA HIS A 5 -8.40 -6.18 -4.90
C HIS A 5 -7.14 -5.99 -5.74
N GLN A 6 -7.29 -5.62 -7.02
CA GLN A 6 -6.16 -5.28 -7.89
C GLN A 6 -5.35 -4.11 -7.32
N ASN A 7 -6.04 -3.09 -6.82
CA ASN A 7 -5.41 -1.90 -6.26
C ASN A 7 -4.66 -2.21 -4.96
N ILE A 8 -5.21 -3.05 -4.08
CA ILE A 8 -4.52 -3.52 -2.87
C ILE A 8 -3.23 -4.26 -3.21
N ILE A 9 -3.29 -5.17 -4.19
CA ILE A 9 -2.11 -5.93 -4.64
C ILE A 9 -1.06 -4.98 -5.23
N ALA A 10 -1.48 -4.02 -6.07
CA ALA A 10 -0.57 -3.03 -6.64
C ALA A 10 0.13 -2.19 -5.56
N ILE A 11 -0.63 -1.69 -4.56
CA ILE A 11 -0.06 -0.93 -3.44
C ILE A 11 0.96 -1.77 -2.67
N PHE A 12 0.64 -3.04 -2.40
CA PHE A 12 1.55 -3.96 -1.71
C PHE A 12 2.86 -4.15 -2.47
N PHE A 13 2.80 -4.39 -3.78
CA PHE A 13 3.99 -4.50 -4.63
C PHE A 13 4.81 -3.20 -4.66
N ILE A 14 4.16 -2.04 -4.78
CA ILE A 14 4.82 -0.74 -4.78
C ILE A 14 5.59 -0.54 -3.47
N VAL A 15 4.95 -0.79 -2.31
CA VAL A 15 5.60 -0.63 -1.01
C VAL A 15 6.82 -1.53 -0.88
N ILE A 16 6.71 -2.81 -1.26
CA ILE A 16 7.84 -3.75 -1.17
C ILE A 16 8.99 -3.33 -2.08
N ILE A 17 8.71 -3.00 -3.35
CA ILE A 17 9.74 -2.60 -4.31
C ILE A 17 10.42 -1.31 -3.86
N SER A 18 9.65 -0.33 -3.37
CA SER A 18 10.20 0.93 -2.86
C SER A 18 11.06 0.72 -1.61
N LEU A 19 10.65 -0.13 -0.66
CA LEU A 19 11.48 -0.46 0.51
C LEU A 19 12.78 -1.16 0.10
N PHE A 20 12.70 -2.08 -0.87
CA PHE A 20 13.88 -2.76 -1.40
C PHE A 20 14.83 -1.78 -2.09
N LEU A 21 14.32 -0.88 -2.94
CA LEU A 21 15.12 0.16 -3.58
C LEU A 21 15.79 1.08 -2.56
N PHE A 22 15.06 1.51 -1.53
CA PHE A 22 15.64 2.36 -0.50
C PHE A 22 16.76 1.67 0.29
N ALA A 23 16.57 0.39 0.65
CA ALA A 23 17.56 -0.36 1.41
C ALA A 23 18.81 -0.73 0.60
N TYR A 24 18.64 -1.21 -0.64
CA TYR A 24 19.73 -1.79 -1.42
C TYR A 24 20.36 -0.84 -2.44
N TRP A 25 19.58 0.10 -3.00
CA TRP A 25 20.09 1.00 -4.04
C TRP A 25 20.66 2.29 -3.47
N PHE A 26 19.96 2.87 -2.50
CA PHE A 26 20.32 4.17 -1.92
C PHE A 26 21.14 4.06 -0.64
N ASP A 27 21.39 2.84 -0.15
CA ASP A 27 22.04 2.55 1.13
C ASP A 27 21.44 3.37 2.31
N MET A 28 20.15 3.70 2.19
CA MET A 28 19.47 4.52 3.17
C MET A 28 19.05 3.63 4.33
N SER A 29 19.52 4.00 5.52
CA SER A 29 19.03 3.42 6.76
C SER A 29 17.51 3.59 6.86
N PHE A 30 16.86 2.62 7.49
CA PHE A 30 15.43 2.67 7.70
C PHE A 30 15.06 3.93 8.51
N GLY A 31 14.30 4.83 7.89
CA GLY A 31 14.02 6.15 8.46
C GLY A 31 12.59 6.62 8.20
N TYR A 32 12.38 7.92 8.38
CA TYR A 32 11.05 8.53 8.27
C TYR A 32 10.41 8.35 6.88
N GLY A 33 11.19 8.24 5.81
CA GLY A 33 10.68 7.99 4.46
C GLY A 33 10.04 6.61 4.32
N GLN A 34 10.74 5.56 4.77
CA GLN A 34 10.25 4.18 4.76
C GLN A 34 9.03 4.01 5.69
N MET A 35 9.07 4.63 6.88
CA MET A 35 7.90 4.69 7.78
C MET A 35 6.70 5.36 7.12
N SER A 36 6.89 6.52 6.47
CA SER A 36 5.82 7.23 5.77
C SER A 36 5.25 6.42 4.61
N LEU A 37 6.11 5.69 3.89
CA LEU A 37 5.71 4.81 2.80
C LEU A 37 4.82 3.65 3.29
N ILE A 38 5.20 3.02 4.42
CA ILE A 38 4.41 1.94 5.03
C ILE A 38 3.06 2.48 5.51
N LEU A 39 3.04 3.65 6.16
CA LEU A 39 1.80 4.28 6.63
C LEU A 39 0.88 4.66 5.47
N ALA A 40 1.41 5.30 4.43
CA ALA A 40 0.65 5.68 3.25
C ALA A 40 0.12 4.45 2.50
N GLY A 41 0.95 3.42 2.33
CA GLY A 41 0.56 2.15 1.71
C GLY A 41 -0.53 1.43 2.50
N GLY A 42 -0.35 1.30 3.82
CA GLY A 42 -1.35 0.72 4.72
C GLY A 42 -2.68 1.50 4.69
N TYR A 43 -2.63 2.82 4.68
CA TYR A 43 -3.81 3.67 4.55
C TYR A 43 -4.53 3.48 3.21
N GLY A 44 -3.78 3.40 2.11
CA GLY A 44 -4.33 3.10 0.78
C GLY A 44 -5.03 1.74 0.72
N ILE A 45 -4.46 0.72 1.36
CA ILE A 45 -5.08 -0.61 1.49
C ILE A 45 -6.39 -0.51 2.30
N TYR A 46 -6.36 0.19 3.44
CA TYR A 46 -7.55 0.40 4.27
C TYR A 46 -8.68 1.07 3.48
N LEU A 47 -8.40 2.12 2.70
CA LEU A 47 -9.41 2.80 1.89
C LEU A 47 -10.03 1.87 0.84
N ASN A 48 -9.24 0.99 0.22
CA ASN A 48 -9.77 0.02 -0.73
C ASN A 48 -10.67 -1.03 -0.05
N PHE A 49 -10.31 -1.50 1.15
CA PHE A 49 -11.19 -2.39 1.93
C PHE A 49 -12.49 -1.70 2.35
N LYS A 50 -12.40 -0.44 2.77
CA LYS A 50 -13.57 0.37 3.11
C LYS A 50 -14.51 0.49 1.90
N ALA A 51 -13.97 0.81 0.73
CA ALA A 51 -14.73 0.90 -0.51
C ALA A 51 -15.42 -0.43 -0.87
N ILE A 52 -14.73 -1.57 -0.78
CA ILE A 52 -15.34 -2.90 -0.98
C ILE A 52 -16.53 -3.10 -0.03
N LYS A 53 -16.38 -2.72 1.24
CA LYS A 53 -17.45 -2.87 2.25
C LYS A 53 -18.64 -1.96 1.99
N GLU A 54 -18.42 -0.78 1.43
CA GLU A 54 -19.48 0.15 1.01
C GLU A 54 -20.21 -0.35 -0.23
N GLU A 55 -19.50 -0.88 -1.23
CA GLU A 55 -20.10 -1.49 -2.43
C GLU A 55 -20.94 -2.74 -2.11
N GLN A 56 -20.61 -3.47 -1.05
CA GLN A 56 -21.32 -4.68 -0.61
C GLN A 56 -22.50 -4.40 0.33
N LYS A 57 -22.70 -3.16 0.79
CA LYS A 57 -23.87 -2.82 1.61
C LYS A 57 -25.10 -2.72 0.70
N PRO A 58 -26.14 -3.54 0.91
CA PRO A 58 -27.41 -3.33 0.22
C PRO A 58 -27.99 -1.99 0.66
N THR A 59 -28.25 -1.11 -0.30
CA THR A 59 -29.06 0.12 -0.15
C THR A 59 -30.47 -0.19 0.31
#